data_AF-A0A962DAG3-F1
#
_entry.id   AF-A0A962DAG3-F1
#
_cell.length_a   1.000
_cell.length_b   1.000
_cell.length_c   1.000
_cell.angle_alpha   90.00
_cell.angle_beta   90.00
_cell.angle_gamma   90.00
#
_symmetry.space_group_name_H-M   'P 1'
#
loop_
_entity.id
_entity.type
_entity.pdbx_description
1 polymer ?
#
loop_
_entity_poly.entity_id
_entity_poly.type
_entity_poly.pdbx_seq_one_letter_code
_entity_poly.pdbx_strand_id
1 'polypeptide(L)'
;MKIAILGGGLAGTACAYIFKKHGLEPVIYEAGASLGPGASGNRVGLYNPRFTAEKGPEEEFFSGAFFAALEVFERLEGIAWNPCGALHLVNDEKKAKRFPQTVQNWGWGADAMRMVKAAEASEIAGITIEYDALYLSGSGTVSPRLLCEAYARGVEVHLNHPVENLSDI
;
A
#
# COMPACT_ATOMS: atom_id res chain seq x y z
N MET A 1 -27.76 4.62 3.17
CA MET A 1 -27.29 6.03 3.02
C MET A 1 -26.31 6.05 1.88
N LYS A 2 -26.57 6.87 0.84
CA LYS A 2 -25.69 6.97 -0.33
C LYS A 2 -24.54 7.95 -0.09
N ILE A 3 -23.35 7.61 -0.58
CA ILE A 3 -22.15 8.45 -0.49
C ILE A 3 -21.52 8.55 -1.88
N ALA A 4 -21.49 9.75 -2.44
CA ALA A 4 -20.76 9.99 -3.68
C ALA A 4 -19.26 10.10 -3.42
N ILE A 5 -18.46 9.42 -4.23
CA ILE A 5 -17.00 9.42 -4.19
C ILE A 5 -16.51 9.93 -5.55
N LEU A 6 -15.77 11.05 -5.53
CA LEU A 6 -15.21 11.65 -6.73
C LEU A 6 -13.78 11.13 -6.94
N GLY A 7 -13.59 10.32 -7.98
CA GLY A 7 -12.33 9.68 -8.33
C GLY A 7 -12.34 8.18 -8.09
N GLY A 8 -12.03 7.41 -9.14
CA GLY A 8 -11.90 5.95 -9.16
C GLY A 8 -10.46 5.45 -8.97
N GLY A 9 -9.57 6.28 -8.42
CA GLY A 9 -8.21 5.88 -8.03
C GLY A 9 -8.17 5.06 -6.74
N LEU A 10 -6.96 4.72 -6.29
CA LEU A 10 -6.75 3.84 -5.12
C LEU A 10 -7.42 4.39 -3.84
N ALA A 11 -7.34 5.71 -3.61
CA ALA A 11 -7.96 6.33 -2.45
C ALA A 11 -9.50 6.25 -2.49
N GLY A 12 -10.11 6.63 -3.62
CA GLY A 12 -11.57 6.61 -3.77
C GLY A 12 -12.15 5.21 -3.70
N THR A 13 -11.51 4.25 -4.38
CA THR A 13 -11.93 2.85 -4.32
C THR A 13 -11.74 2.24 -2.92
N ALA A 14 -10.65 2.54 -2.21
CA ALA A 14 -10.46 2.12 -0.82
C ALA A 14 -11.55 2.69 0.12
N CYS A 15 -11.92 3.97 -0.04
CA CYS A 15 -13.05 4.56 0.69
C CYS A 15 -14.35 3.80 0.40
N ALA A 16 -14.63 3.49 -0.86
CA ALA A 16 -15.82 2.73 -1.25
C ALA A 16 -15.85 1.33 -0.59
N TYR A 17 -14.71 0.63 -0.61
CA TYR A 17 -14.58 -0.67 0.03
C TYR A 17 -14.92 -0.62 1.52
N ILE A 18 -14.37 0.36 2.25
CA ILE A 18 -14.64 0.53 3.69
C ILE A 18 -16.08 0.95 3.95
N PHE A 19 -16.62 1.94 3.22
CA PHE A 19 -18.01 2.37 3.39
C PHE A 19 -19.00 1.22 3.16
N LYS A 20 -18.79 0.43 2.11
CA LYS A 20 -19.59 -0.76 1.85
C LYS A 20 -19.50 -1.79 2.99
N LYS A 21 -18.30 -2.04 3.53
CA LYS A 21 -18.10 -2.93 4.69
C LYS A 21 -18.90 -2.48 5.93
N HIS A 22 -19.19 -1.18 6.04
CA HIS A 22 -20.02 -0.60 7.10
C HIS A 22 -21.51 -0.47 6.74
N GLY A 23 -21.99 -1.10 5.67
CA GLY A 23 -23.40 -1.11 5.28
C GLY A 23 -23.89 0.19 4.63
N LEU A 24 -22.97 1.03 4.15
CA LEU A 24 -23.27 2.23 3.39
C LEU A 24 -23.30 1.92 1.89
N GLU A 25 -23.85 2.84 1.09
CA GLU A 25 -24.01 2.70 -0.35
C GLU A 25 -23.09 3.70 -1.08
N PRO A 26 -21.78 3.40 -1.21
CA PRO A 26 -20.89 4.25 -1.98
C PRO A 26 -21.21 4.19 -3.48
N VAL A 27 -21.06 5.32 -4.16
CA VAL A 27 -21.15 5.47 -5.62
C VAL A 27 -19.90 6.19 -6.10
N ILE A 28 -19.16 5.59 -7.03
CA ILE A 28 -17.91 6.16 -7.55
C ILE A 28 -18.19 6.87 -8.87
N TYR A 29 -17.75 8.10 -9.00
CA TYR A 29 -17.72 8.87 -10.25
C TYR A 29 -16.27 9.06 -10.69
N GLU A 30 -15.92 8.54 -11.86
CA GLU A 30 -14.56 8.59 -12.43
C GLU A 30 -14.60 9.22 -13.82
N ALA A 31 -13.75 10.22 -14.03
CA ALA A 31 -13.67 10.95 -15.29
C ALA A 31 -13.11 10.09 -16.44
N GLY A 32 -12.25 9.12 -16.13
CA GLY A 32 -11.66 8.19 -17.08
C GLY A 32 -12.54 6.99 -17.43
N ALA A 33 -12.11 6.26 -18.47
CA ALA A 33 -12.82 5.09 -19.00
C ALA A 33 -12.64 3.80 -18.18
N SER A 34 -11.87 3.83 -17.09
CA SER A 34 -11.59 2.68 -16.22
C SER A 34 -11.18 3.17 -14.83
N LEU A 35 -11.20 2.29 -13.82
CA LEU A 35 -10.71 2.59 -12.48
C LEU A 35 -9.17 2.67 -12.45
N GLY A 36 -8.65 3.55 -11.58
CA GLY A 36 -7.22 3.80 -11.44
C GLY A 36 -6.48 4.22 -12.72
N PRO A 37 -7.04 5.03 -13.64
CA PRO A 37 -6.39 5.31 -14.93
C PRO A 37 -5.19 6.26 -14.80
N GLY A 38 -5.10 7.00 -13.69
CA GLY A 38 -4.00 7.92 -13.38
C GLY A 38 -2.84 7.24 -12.63
N ALA A 39 -2.37 7.87 -11.55
CA ALA A 39 -1.22 7.39 -10.76
C ALA A 39 -1.40 5.97 -10.17
N SER A 40 -2.63 5.49 -10.04
CA SER A 40 -2.95 4.13 -9.55
C SER A 40 -2.92 3.05 -10.65
N GLY A 41 -2.54 3.39 -11.88
CA GLY A 41 -2.57 2.46 -13.02
C GLY A 41 -1.37 1.51 -13.13
N ASN A 42 -0.42 1.59 -12.18
CA ASN A 42 0.77 0.76 -12.19
C ASN A 42 0.43 -0.74 -12.11
N ARG A 43 1.17 -1.56 -12.85
CA ARG A 43 0.97 -3.02 -12.85
C ARG A 43 1.47 -3.68 -11.58
N VAL A 44 2.54 -3.15 -11.00
CA VAL A 44 3.21 -3.65 -9.80
C VAL A 44 3.60 -2.46 -8.95
N GLY A 45 3.24 -2.47 -7.67
CA GLY A 45 3.62 -1.49 -6.67
C GLY A 45 4.21 -2.18 -5.45
N LEU A 46 5.31 -1.63 -4.94
CA LEU A 46 5.86 -2.02 -3.64
C LEU A 46 4.90 -1.56 -2.54
N TYR A 47 4.56 -2.46 -1.62
CA TYR A 47 3.79 -2.14 -0.43
C TYR A 47 4.69 -2.25 0.80
N ASN A 48 4.94 -1.11 1.44
CA ASN A 48 5.74 -0.96 2.67
C ASN A 48 5.31 0.30 3.43
N PRO A 49 5.56 0.40 4.76
CA PRO A 49 5.33 1.63 5.50
C PRO A 49 6.39 2.68 5.17
N ARG A 50 6.07 3.96 5.36
CA ARG A 50 7.09 5.02 5.30
C ARG A 50 7.92 5.01 6.59
N PHE A 51 9.24 4.92 6.45
CA PHE A 51 10.15 4.83 7.60
C PHE A 51 10.54 6.19 8.18
N THR A 52 10.50 6.26 9.50
CA THR A 52 11.08 7.33 10.34
C THR A 52 12.15 6.71 11.25
N ALA A 53 13.14 7.50 11.67
CA ALA A 53 14.13 7.03 12.65
C ALA A 53 13.48 6.82 14.03
N GLU A 54 12.63 7.77 14.42
CA GLU A 54 11.99 7.81 15.73
C GLU A 54 10.57 7.25 15.68
N LYS A 55 10.12 6.73 16.82
CA LYS A 55 8.73 6.45 17.07
C LYS A 55 7.95 7.75 17.29
N GLY A 56 6.73 7.83 16.78
CA GLY A 56 5.89 9.01 16.93
C GLY A 56 4.67 8.97 16.00
N PRO A 57 3.92 10.08 15.88
CA PRO A 57 2.64 10.09 15.16
C PRO A 57 2.73 9.65 13.69
N GLU A 58 3.83 9.98 13.02
CA GLU A 58 4.06 9.56 11.64
C GLU A 58 4.29 8.05 11.54
N GLU A 59 5.10 7.48 12.44
CA GLU A 59 5.31 6.04 12.54
C GLU A 59 3.99 5.34 12.84
N GLU A 60 3.27 5.77 13.87
CA GLU A 60 2.01 5.14 14.29
C GLU A 60 0.99 5.12 13.15
N PHE A 61 0.88 6.21 12.39
CA PHE A 61 0.01 6.30 11.23
C PHE A 61 0.43 5.31 10.12
N PHE A 62 1.69 5.33 9.69
CA PHE A 62 2.13 4.49 8.58
C PHE A 62 2.23 3.01 8.95
N SER A 63 2.61 2.69 10.17
CA SER A 63 2.62 1.34 10.74
C SER A 63 1.20 0.78 10.83
N GLY A 64 0.27 1.55 11.40
CA GLY A 64 -1.14 1.16 11.49
C GLY A 64 -1.77 0.97 10.11
N ALA A 65 -1.53 1.90 9.18
CA ALA A 65 -2.02 1.78 7.81
C ALA A 65 -1.43 0.57 7.07
N PHE A 66 -0.15 0.27 7.31
CA PHE A 66 0.54 -0.89 6.73
C PHE A 66 -0.14 -2.21 7.13
N PHE A 67 -0.29 -2.46 8.43
CA PHE A 67 -0.92 -3.70 8.89
C PHE A 67 -2.41 -3.76 8.53
N ALA A 68 -3.14 -2.64 8.61
CA ALA A 68 -4.55 -2.60 8.25
C ALA A 68 -4.81 -3.00 6.80
N ALA A 69 -3.94 -2.60 5.85
CA ALA A 69 -4.13 -3.04 4.47
C ALA A 69 -3.64 -4.47 4.22
N LEU A 70 -2.63 -4.97 4.94
CA LEU A 70 -2.25 -6.39 4.86
C LEU A 70 -3.41 -7.31 5.22
N GLU A 71 -4.14 -7.02 6.30
CA GLU A 71 -5.35 -7.78 6.67
C GLU A 71 -6.43 -7.80 5.58
N VAL A 72 -6.47 -6.73 4.76
CA VAL A 72 -7.38 -6.63 3.62
C VAL A 72 -6.85 -7.40 2.42
N PHE A 73 -5.56 -7.30 2.12
CA PHE A 73 -4.92 -7.98 0.98
C PHE A 73 -5.02 -9.50 1.12
N GLU A 74 -4.88 -10.04 2.33
CA GLU A 74 -5.05 -11.47 2.61
C GLU A 74 -6.46 -11.99 2.29
N ARG A 75 -7.47 -11.12 2.28
CA ARG A 75 -8.88 -11.48 2.06
C ARG A 75 -9.36 -11.15 0.64
N LEU A 76 -8.60 -10.37 -0.11
CA LEU A 76 -8.98 -9.95 -1.45
C LEU A 76 -8.34 -10.85 -2.50
N GLU A 77 -9.20 -11.46 -3.32
CA GLU A 77 -8.76 -12.27 -4.44
C GLU A 77 -8.49 -11.41 -5.69
N GLY A 78 -7.54 -11.84 -6.52
CA GLY A 78 -7.29 -11.24 -7.84
C GLY A 78 -6.58 -9.89 -7.83
N ILE A 79 -5.95 -9.50 -6.71
CA ILE A 79 -5.18 -8.23 -6.61
C ILE A 79 -3.69 -8.36 -6.97
N ALA A 80 -3.27 -9.58 -7.35
CA ALA A 80 -1.87 -9.94 -7.55
C ALA A 80 -0.97 -9.58 -6.35
N TRP A 81 -1.47 -9.82 -5.14
CA TRP A 81 -0.66 -9.69 -3.92
C TRP A 81 0.38 -10.80 -3.86
N ASN A 82 1.63 -10.42 -3.67
CA ASN A 82 2.78 -11.29 -3.52
C ASN A 82 3.57 -10.87 -2.27
N PRO A 83 3.39 -11.55 -1.12
CA PRO A 83 4.08 -11.25 0.13
C PRO A 83 5.54 -11.75 0.10
N CYS A 84 6.33 -11.23 -0.83
CA CYS A 84 7.72 -11.64 -1.05
C CYS A 84 8.75 -10.93 -0.16
N GLY A 85 8.30 -10.11 0.79
CA GLY A 85 9.13 -9.22 1.56
C GLY A 85 9.66 -8.02 0.76
N ALA A 86 10.37 -7.13 1.46
CA ALA A 86 11.05 -5.99 0.87
C ALA A 86 12.43 -5.77 1.50
N LEU A 87 13.43 -5.51 0.65
CA LEU A 87 14.79 -5.13 1.05
C LEU A 87 15.04 -3.67 0.71
N HIS A 88 15.20 -2.82 1.72
CA HIS A 88 15.60 -1.43 1.54
C HIS A 88 17.11 -1.29 1.73
N LEU A 89 17.84 -1.19 0.62
CA LEU A 89 19.30 -1.16 0.58
C LEU A 89 19.88 0.07 1.30
N VAL A 90 20.88 -0.17 2.15
CA VAL A 90 21.69 0.85 2.84
C VAL A 90 22.80 1.32 1.90
N ASN A 91 22.43 2.12 0.91
CA ASN A 91 23.36 2.62 -0.12
C ASN A 91 23.78 4.08 0.09
N ASP A 92 23.42 4.68 1.23
CA ASP A 92 23.82 6.03 1.61
C ASP A 92 23.93 6.19 3.14
N GLU A 93 24.64 7.22 3.59
CA GLU A 93 24.86 7.48 5.02
C GLU A 93 23.57 7.83 5.78
N LYS A 94 22.58 8.42 5.11
CA LYS A 94 21.32 8.79 5.75
C LYS A 94 20.55 7.53 6.13
N LYS A 95 20.50 6.52 5.25
CA LYS A 95 19.91 5.21 5.51
C LYS A 95 20.72 4.42 6.53
N ALA A 96 22.05 4.48 6.45
CA ALA A 96 22.94 3.80 7.40
C ALA A 96 22.72 4.26 8.84
N LYS A 97 22.33 5.53 9.04
CA LYS A 97 21.92 6.07 10.34
C LYS A 97 20.46 5.76 10.65
N ARG A 98 19.55 6.00 9.70
CA ARG A 98 18.09 5.92 9.92
C ARG A 98 17.60 4.50 10.20
N PHE A 99 17.97 3.51 9.41
CA PHE A 99 17.33 2.19 9.51
C PHE A 99 17.64 1.42 10.80
N PRO A 100 18.88 1.44 11.33
CA PRO A 100 19.13 0.86 12.67
C PRO A 100 18.30 1.54 13.77
N GLN A 101 18.15 2.86 13.71
CA GLN A 101 17.29 3.62 14.63
C GLN A 101 15.82 3.25 14.46
N THR A 102 15.33 3.15 13.22
CA THR A 102 13.97 2.67 12.92
C THR A 102 13.69 1.33 13.58
N VAL A 103 14.56 0.32 13.39
CA VAL A 103 14.41 -1.02 13.98
C VAL A 103 14.37 -0.94 15.51
N GLN A 104 15.29 -0.20 16.11
CA GLN A 104 15.37 -0.05 17.55
C GLN A 104 14.15 0.66 18.15
N ASN A 105 13.73 1.77 17.54
CA ASN A 105 12.75 2.69 18.12
C ASN A 105 11.30 2.24 17.86
N TRP A 106 11.02 1.64 16.70
CA TRP A 106 9.66 1.17 16.37
C TRP A 106 9.28 -0.06 17.22
N GLY A 107 10.27 -0.89 17.59
CA GLY A 107 10.07 -2.02 18.49
C GLY A 107 9.28 -3.18 17.90
N TRP A 108 9.23 -3.29 16.56
CA TRP A 108 8.66 -4.45 15.89
C TRP A 108 9.50 -5.71 16.16
N GLY A 109 8.85 -6.88 16.15
CA GLY A 109 9.56 -8.15 16.26
C GLY A 109 10.57 -8.34 15.13
N ALA A 110 11.70 -9.00 15.42
CA ALA A 110 12.76 -9.23 14.43
C ALA A 110 12.28 -10.01 13.19
N ASP A 111 11.27 -10.87 13.35
CA ASP A 111 10.66 -11.60 12.24
C ASP A 111 9.91 -10.67 11.27
N ALA A 112 9.43 -9.51 11.73
CA ALA A 112 8.68 -8.55 10.92
C ALA A 112 9.59 -7.48 10.29
N MET A 113 10.58 -6.97 11.05
CA MET A 113 11.50 -5.95 10.57
C MET A 113 12.88 -6.09 11.25
N ARG A 114 13.94 -6.20 10.45
CA ARG A 114 15.32 -6.29 10.96
C ARG A 114 16.36 -5.82 9.94
N MET A 115 17.54 -5.46 10.45
CA MET A 115 18.71 -5.25 9.59
C MET A 115 19.28 -6.61 9.15
N VAL A 116 19.64 -6.72 7.88
CA VAL A 116 20.30 -7.90 7.29
C VAL A 116 21.61 -7.49 6.64
N LYS A 117 22.59 -8.38 6.67
CA LYS A 117 23.87 -8.18 5.98
C LYS A 117 23.75 -8.48 4.50
N ALA A 118 24.64 -7.91 3.68
CA ALA A 118 24.67 -8.13 2.23
C ALA A 118 24.56 -9.61 1.80
N ALA A 119 25.24 -10.52 2.52
CA ALA A 119 25.15 -11.96 2.27
C ALA A 119 23.72 -12.50 2.45
N GLU A 120 23.08 -12.19 3.57
CA GLU A 120 21.70 -12.60 3.84
C GLU A 120 20.69 -11.90 2.91
N ALA A 121 20.91 -10.62 2.60
CA ALA A 121 20.09 -9.90 1.62
C ALA A 121 20.13 -10.60 0.25
N SER A 122 21.30 -11.14 -0.13
CA SER A 122 21.46 -11.90 -1.37
C SER A 122 20.70 -13.23 -1.33
N GLU A 123 20.76 -13.94 -0.19
CA GLU A 123 20.00 -15.17 0.02
C GLU A 123 18.49 -14.93 -0.08
N ILE A 124 17.99 -13.87 0.56
CA ILE A 124 16.56 -13.48 0.51
C ILE A 124 16.15 -13.11 -0.92
N ALA A 125 16.98 -12.34 -1.64
CA ALA A 125 16.64 -11.86 -2.99
C ALA A 125 16.82 -12.93 -4.08
N GLY A 126 17.61 -13.98 -3.83
CA GLY A 126 18.00 -14.96 -4.84
C GLY A 126 18.97 -14.42 -5.91
N ILE A 127 19.53 -13.23 -5.69
CA ILE A 127 20.51 -12.55 -6.55
C ILE A 127 21.57 -11.86 -5.68
N THR A 128 22.73 -11.55 -6.25
CA THR A 128 23.78 -10.81 -5.54
C THR A 128 23.31 -9.41 -5.14
N ILE A 129 23.39 -9.10 -3.84
CA ILE A 129 23.14 -7.79 -3.24
C ILE A 129 24.41 -7.37 -2.48
N GLU A 130 24.98 -6.23 -2.85
CA GLU A 130 26.26 -5.75 -2.28
C GLU A 130 26.09 -4.87 -1.02
N TYR A 131 24.86 -4.65 -0.59
CA TYR A 131 24.53 -3.74 0.52
C TYR A 131 23.84 -4.48 1.66
N ASP A 132 24.15 -4.08 2.89
CA ASP A 132 23.26 -4.31 4.03
C ASP A 132 21.88 -3.69 3.73
N ALA A 133 20.83 -4.23 4.33
CA ALA A 133 19.47 -3.78 4.06
C ALA A 133 18.59 -3.81 5.31
N LEU A 134 17.56 -2.95 5.31
CA LEU A 134 16.40 -3.14 6.18
C LEU A 134 15.45 -4.13 5.49
N TYR A 135 15.22 -5.27 6.12
CA TYR A 135 14.32 -6.31 5.63
C TYR A 135 12.97 -6.23 6.33
N LEU A 136 11.89 -6.25 5.56
CA LEU A 136 10.51 -6.39 6.04
C LEU A 136 9.89 -7.63 5.40
N SER A 137 9.62 -8.64 6.21
CA SER A 137 9.10 -9.93 5.71
C SER A 137 7.65 -9.85 5.26
N GLY A 138 6.82 -9.07 5.95
CA GLY A 138 5.40 -8.89 5.61
C GLY A 138 5.11 -7.93 4.45
N SER A 139 6.14 -7.24 3.95
CA SER A 139 6.02 -6.39 2.76
C SER A 139 5.95 -7.23 1.48
N GLY A 140 5.69 -6.58 0.35
CA GLY A 140 5.61 -7.31 -0.91
C GLY A 140 5.17 -6.43 -2.06
N THR A 141 4.66 -7.06 -3.11
CA THR A 141 4.11 -6.35 -4.27
C THR A 141 2.63 -6.62 -4.45
N VAL A 142 1.90 -5.59 -4.84
CA VAL A 142 0.48 -5.67 -5.23
C VAL A 142 0.31 -5.00 -6.58
N SER A 143 -0.77 -5.27 -7.30
CA SER A 143 -1.14 -4.46 -8.46
C SER A 143 -2.10 -3.34 -8.03
N PRO A 144 -1.67 -2.05 -7.99
CA PRO A 144 -2.56 -0.94 -7.68
C PRO A 144 -3.82 -0.89 -8.55
N ARG A 145 -3.70 -1.22 -9.83
CA ARG A 145 -4.84 -1.29 -10.75
C ARG A 145 -5.85 -2.36 -10.33
N LEU A 146 -5.40 -3.60 -10.15
CA LEU A 146 -6.30 -4.70 -9.76
C LEU A 146 -6.88 -4.47 -8.36
N LEU A 147 -6.14 -3.78 -7.49
CA LEU A 147 -6.62 -3.41 -6.17
C LEU A 147 -7.76 -2.39 -6.24
N CYS A 148 -7.69 -1.39 -7.13
CA CYS A 148 -8.81 -0.48 -7.40
C CYS A 148 -10.05 -1.24 -7.88
N GLU A 149 -9.87 -2.17 -8.82
CA GLU A 149 -10.94 -3.01 -9.35
C GLU A 149 -11.55 -3.92 -8.27
N ALA A 150 -10.73 -4.51 -7.40
CA ALA A 150 -11.18 -5.36 -6.30
C ALA A 150 -11.94 -4.58 -5.22
N TYR A 151 -11.46 -3.39 -4.86
CA TYR A 151 -12.12 -2.51 -3.89
C TYR A 151 -13.50 -2.02 -4.36
N ALA A 152 -13.67 -1.82 -5.67
CA ALA A 152 -14.95 -1.39 -6.25
C ALA A 152 -15.95 -2.54 -6.50
N ARG A 153 -15.65 -3.79 -6.13
CA ARG A 153 -16.56 -4.92 -6.41
C ARG A 153 -17.93 -4.73 -5.75
N GLY A 154 -18.96 -4.72 -6.58
CA GLY A 154 -20.36 -4.50 -6.17
C GLY A 154 -20.60 -3.11 -5.56
N VAL A 155 -19.79 -2.13 -5.95
CA VAL A 155 -20.05 -0.69 -5.78
C VAL A 155 -20.61 -0.17 -7.10
N GLU A 156 -21.54 0.79 -7.06
CA GLU A 156 -22.01 1.48 -8.26
C GLU A 156 -20.90 2.39 -8.79
N VAL A 157 -20.58 2.31 -10.09
CA VAL A 157 -19.47 3.06 -10.71
C VAL A 157 -19.94 3.72 -12.00
N HIS A 158 -19.77 5.04 -12.09
CA HIS A 158 -19.96 5.83 -13.30
C HIS A 158 -18.59 6.20 -13.88
N LEU A 159 -18.21 5.56 -14.98
CA LEU A 159 -17.00 5.85 -15.75
C LEU A 159 -17.28 6.88 -16.84
N ASN A 160 -16.25 7.54 -17.35
CA ASN A 160 -16.37 8.65 -18.31
C ASN A 160 -17.29 9.77 -17.80
N HIS A 161 -17.28 9.99 -16.48
CA HIS A 161 -18.18 10.91 -15.80
C HIS A 161 -17.36 11.98 -15.06
N PRO A 162 -16.85 13.00 -15.78
CA PRO A 162 -16.22 14.14 -15.12
C PRO A 162 -17.28 14.89 -14.29
N VAL A 163 -16.96 15.16 -13.04
CA VAL A 163 -17.82 15.97 -12.15
C VAL A 163 -17.20 17.35 -12.04
N GLU A 164 -17.88 18.35 -12.58
CA GLU A 164 -17.46 19.76 -12.52
C GLU A 164 -18.26 20.51 -11.45
N ASN A 165 -19.49 20.07 -11.17
CA ASN A 165 -20.40 20.66 -10.20
C ASN A 165 -21.08 19.57 -9.36
N LEU A 166 -21.40 19.88 -8.10
CA LEU A 166 -22.14 18.96 -7.23
C LEU A 166 -23.56 18.65 -7.71
N SER A 167 -24.11 19.45 -8.63
CA SER A 167 -25.38 19.18 -9.29
C SER A 167 -25.32 18.05 -10.32
N ASP A 168 -24.11 17.59 -10.68
CA ASP A 168 -23.90 16.56 -11.70
C ASP A 168 -24.16 15.14 -11.15
N ILE A 169 -24.36 14.99 -9.84
CA ILE A 169 -24.44 13.71 -9.10
C ILE A 169 -25.65 13.61 -8.16
#